data_AF-A0A7J7JH07-F1
#
_entry.id   AF-A0A7J7JH07-F1
#
_cell.length_a   1.000
_cell.length_b   1.000
_cell.length_c   1.000
_cell.angle_alpha   90.00
_cell.angle_beta   90.00
_cell.angle_gamma   90.00
#
_symmetry.space_group_name_H-M   'P 1'
#
loop_
_entity.id
_entity.type
_entity.pdbx_description
1 polymer ?
#
loop_
_entity_poly.entity_id
_entity_poly.type
_entity_poly.pdbx_seq_one_letter_code
_entity_poly.pdbx_strand_id
1 'polypeptide(L)'
;MSGDRPWYAKLTTKISNSFFAILDFPGDKLRAATASFREKNKSVYYHRKLKRVTPIEDCDEDDAVCIYEADQQYIRDKMVDETILNILRQRMVECVMYYSEDRHFKCKKETDDFTTSETNYFAKYGDLGIRSQHATDAFRKQQHRMIWERRNNVSLIDGSPINKQ
;
A
#
# COMPACT_ATOMS: atom_id res chain seq x y z
N MET A 1 5.44 -19.81 27.94
CA MET A 1 6.26 -21.03 28.10
C MET A 1 5.35 -22.24 28.03
N SER A 2 5.18 -22.83 26.84
CA SER A 2 4.46 -24.09 26.65
C SER A 2 5.41 -25.24 26.99
N GLY A 3 5.16 -25.91 28.11
CA GLY A 3 5.91 -27.11 28.51
C GLY A 3 5.52 -28.29 27.63
N ASP A 4 6.43 -28.72 26.77
CA ASP A 4 6.24 -29.90 25.92
C ASP A 4 6.23 -31.17 26.77
N ARG A 5 5.08 -31.85 26.84
CA ARG A 5 4.95 -33.18 27.46
C ARG A 5 5.31 -34.27 26.42
N PRO A 6 6.32 -35.13 26.66
CA PRO A 6 6.98 -35.94 25.63
C PRO A 6 6.17 -37.10 25.05
N TRP A 7 5.12 -37.59 25.73
CA TRP A 7 4.32 -38.74 25.28
C TRP A 7 3.18 -38.35 24.31
N TYR A 8 2.70 -37.09 24.36
CA TYR A 8 1.70 -36.56 23.42
C TYR A 8 2.34 -36.20 22.08
N ALA A 9 3.56 -35.65 22.10
CA ALA A 9 4.33 -35.24 20.92
C ALA A 9 4.60 -36.39 19.93
N LYS A 10 4.82 -37.63 20.39
CA LYS A 10 5.08 -38.79 19.51
C LYS A 10 3.82 -39.32 18.81
N LEU A 11 2.66 -39.22 19.44
CA LEU A 11 1.38 -39.68 18.86
C LEU A 11 0.84 -38.63 17.87
N THR A 12 0.89 -37.34 18.24
CA THR A 12 0.45 -36.25 17.38
C THR A 12 1.34 -36.11 16.15
N THR A 13 2.66 -36.27 16.26
CA THR A 13 3.57 -36.25 15.10
C THR A 13 3.31 -37.40 14.13
N LYS A 14 3.00 -38.61 14.61
CA LYS A 14 2.73 -39.76 13.72
C LYS A 14 1.40 -39.59 12.97
N ILE A 15 0.38 -39.01 13.63
CA ILE A 15 -0.92 -38.71 13.04
C ILE A 15 -0.83 -37.50 12.09
N SER A 16 -0.16 -36.42 12.50
CA SER A 16 0.05 -35.24 11.65
C SER A 16 0.89 -35.57 10.42
N ASN A 17 1.97 -36.33 10.56
CA ASN A 17 2.81 -36.71 9.43
C ASN A 17 2.07 -37.64 8.45
N SER A 18 1.20 -38.52 8.96
CA SER A 18 0.35 -39.35 8.09
C SER A 18 -0.72 -38.51 7.38
N PHE A 19 -1.29 -37.52 8.06
CA PHE A 19 -2.28 -36.60 7.51
C PHE A 19 -1.69 -35.69 6.41
N PHE A 20 -0.56 -35.05 6.69
CA PHE A 20 0.18 -34.24 5.69
C PHE A 20 0.64 -35.10 4.52
N ALA A 21 1.10 -36.34 4.75
CA ALA A 21 1.50 -37.23 3.66
C ALA A 21 0.34 -37.69 2.77
N ILE A 22 -0.89 -37.77 3.28
CA ILE A 22 -2.06 -38.18 2.48
C ILE A 22 -2.65 -37.00 1.70
N LEU A 23 -2.63 -35.80 2.27
CA LEU A 23 -3.25 -34.61 1.66
C LEU A 23 -2.27 -33.76 0.83
N ASP A 24 -1.05 -33.51 1.32
CA ASP A 24 -0.09 -32.64 0.61
C ASP A 24 0.55 -33.38 -0.57
N PHE A 25 0.85 -34.69 -0.42
CA PHE A 25 1.49 -35.49 -1.47
C PHE A 25 0.77 -35.48 -2.84
N PRO A 26 -0.56 -35.67 -2.93
CA PRO A 26 -1.25 -35.54 -4.22
C PRO A 26 -1.22 -34.10 -4.74
N GLY A 27 -1.32 -33.09 -3.86
CA GLY A 27 -1.24 -31.68 -4.22
C GLY A 27 0.12 -31.28 -4.79
N ASP A 28 1.21 -31.73 -4.16
CA ASP A 28 2.58 -31.49 -4.60
C ASP A 28 2.86 -32.12 -5.96
N LYS A 29 2.38 -33.34 -6.20
CA LYS A 29 2.50 -33.98 -7.52
C LYS A 29 1.72 -33.24 -8.60
N LEU A 30 0.51 -32.78 -8.31
CA LEU A 30 -0.28 -31.97 -9.25
C LEU A 30 0.41 -30.62 -9.54
N ARG A 31 0.93 -29.96 -8.51
CA ARG A 31 1.72 -28.72 -8.65
C ARG A 31 2.99 -28.97 -9.48
N ALA A 32 3.70 -30.07 -9.25
CA ALA A 32 4.89 -30.41 -10.03
C ALA A 32 4.56 -30.69 -11.50
N ALA A 33 3.48 -31.44 -11.77
CA ALA A 33 3.01 -31.69 -13.12
C ALA A 33 2.65 -30.37 -13.83
N THR A 34 1.82 -29.53 -13.22
CA THR A 34 1.42 -28.22 -13.77
C THR A 34 2.60 -27.26 -13.96
N ALA A 35 3.56 -27.25 -13.02
CA ALA A 35 4.80 -26.47 -13.17
C ALA A 35 5.61 -26.90 -14.39
N SER A 36 5.75 -28.21 -14.64
CA SER A 36 6.45 -28.73 -15.83
C SER A 36 5.76 -28.32 -17.13
N PHE A 37 4.43 -28.25 -17.15
CA PHE A 37 3.68 -27.74 -18.31
C PHE A 37 3.85 -26.22 -18.48
N ARG A 38 3.84 -25.45 -17.38
CA ARG A 38 4.06 -24.00 -17.39
C ARG A 38 5.47 -23.64 -17.86
N GLU A 39 6.47 -24.41 -17.45
CA GLU A 39 7.86 -24.19 -17.84
C GLU A 39 8.07 -24.38 -19.34
N LYS A 40 7.46 -25.42 -19.92
CA LYS A 40 7.47 -25.66 -21.38
C LYS A 40 6.79 -24.54 -22.18
N ASN A 41 5.78 -23.87 -21.61
CA ASN A 41 4.98 -22.84 -22.26
C ASN A 41 5.10 -21.47 -21.56
N LYS A 42 6.30 -21.06 -21.16
CA LYS A 42 6.51 -19.82 -20.41
C LYS A 42 6.36 -18.60 -21.31
N SER A 43 5.29 -17.82 -21.12
CA SER A 43 5.17 -16.49 -21.71
C SER A 43 5.91 -15.44 -20.86
N VAL A 44 6.48 -14.44 -21.52
CA VAL A 44 7.14 -13.30 -20.85
C VAL A 44 6.15 -12.13 -20.82
N TYR A 45 6.02 -11.49 -19.67
CA TYR A 45 5.29 -10.24 -19.52
C TYR A 45 6.23 -9.17 -18.94
N TYR A 46 6.00 -7.92 -19.33
CA TYR A 46 6.80 -6.78 -18.87
C TYR A 46 5.92 -5.79 -18.12
N HIS A 47 6.49 -5.14 -17.11
CA HIS A 47 5.84 -4.04 -16.43
C HIS A 47 5.88 -2.80 -17.32
N ARG A 48 4.73 -2.19 -17.56
CA ARG A 48 4.63 -0.95 -18.33
C ARG A 48 5.32 0.18 -17.57
N LYS A 49 6.25 0.88 -18.23
CA LYS A 49 6.88 2.10 -17.72
C LYS A 49 6.29 3.30 -18.44
N LEU A 50 5.62 4.16 -17.69
CA LEU A 50 5.09 5.42 -18.21
C LEU A 50 6.07 6.54 -17.88
N LYS A 51 6.36 7.40 -18.85
CA LYS A 51 7.14 8.61 -18.60
C LYS A 51 6.26 9.62 -17.85
N ARG A 52 6.91 10.49 -17.08
CA ARG A 52 6.25 11.65 -16.47
C ARG A 52 5.91 12.65 -17.58
N VAL A 53 4.74 13.26 -17.43
CA VAL A 53 4.21 14.37 -18.21
C VAL A 53 4.41 15.66 -17.40
N THR A 54 4.27 16.81 -18.05
CA THR A 54 4.17 18.11 -17.40
C THR A 54 3.06 18.11 -16.33
N PRO A 55 3.33 18.66 -15.14
CA PRO A 55 2.33 18.79 -14.10
C PRO A 55 1.29 19.86 -14.45
N ILE A 56 0.15 19.84 -13.77
CA ILE A 56 -0.97 20.75 -14.03
C ILE A 56 -0.64 22.23 -13.79
N GLU A 57 0.37 22.50 -12.95
CA GLU A 57 0.79 23.86 -12.60
C GLU A 57 1.54 24.58 -13.73
N ASP A 58 2.13 23.83 -14.66
CA ASP A 58 2.88 24.35 -15.80
C ASP A 58 2.03 24.43 -17.09
N CYS A 59 0.80 23.90 -17.07
CA CYS A 59 -0.10 23.93 -18.23
C CYS A 59 -0.83 25.27 -18.34
N ASP A 60 -1.03 25.74 -19.58
CA ASP A 60 -1.92 26.87 -19.87
C ASP A 60 -3.40 26.48 -19.67
N GLU A 61 -4.24 27.42 -19.23
CA GLU A 61 -5.65 27.16 -18.94
C GLU A 61 -6.47 26.74 -20.17
N ASP A 62 -6.06 27.19 -21.36
CA ASP A 62 -6.73 26.90 -22.63
C ASP A 62 -6.20 25.61 -23.30
N ASP A 63 -5.07 25.06 -22.85
CA ASP A 63 -4.49 23.84 -23.42
C ASP A 63 -5.15 22.57 -22.85
N ALA A 64 -6.25 22.17 -23.48
CA ALA A 64 -6.99 20.96 -23.13
C ALA A 64 -6.15 19.67 -23.25
N VAL A 65 -5.11 19.63 -24.09
CA VAL A 65 -4.28 18.43 -24.26
C VAL A 65 -3.32 18.29 -23.07
N CYS A 66 -2.64 19.37 -22.69
CA CYS A 66 -1.76 19.38 -21.51
C CYS A 66 -2.53 18.99 -20.25
N ILE A 67 -3.70 19.62 -20.05
CA ILE A 67 -4.58 19.34 -18.90
C ILE A 67 -5.02 17.87 -18.89
N TYR A 68 -5.42 17.33 -20.05
CA TYR A 68 -5.84 15.93 -20.14
C TYR A 68 -4.72 14.96 -19.78
N GLU A 69 -3.50 15.17 -20.30
CA GLU A 69 -2.38 14.28 -19.99
C GLU A 69 -1.97 14.35 -18.51
N ALA A 70 -1.98 15.55 -17.92
CA ALA A 70 -1.73 15.77 -16.50
C ALA A 70 -2.79 15.08 -15.62
N ASP A 71 -4.07 15.20 -15.99
CA ASP A 71 -5.17 14.49 -15.32
C ASP A 71 -4.99 12.97 -15.38
N GLN A 72 -4.64 12.43 -16.54
CA GLN A 72 -4.38 11.00 -16.69
C GLN A 72 -3.19 10.54 -15.84
N GLN A 73 -2.15 11.36 -15.70
CA GLN A 73 -1.05 11.06 -14.78
C GLN A 73 -1.52 11.09 -13.33
N TYR A 74 -2.30 12.10 -12.93
CA TYR A 74 -2.83 12.24 -11.59
C TYR A 74 -3.70 11.04 -11.17
N ILE A 75 -4.59 10.57 -12.05
CA ILE A 75 -5.43 9.39 -11.80
C ILE A 75 -4.56 8.14 -11.62
N ARG A 76 -3.51 7.98 -12.42
CA ARG A 76 -2.58 6.84 -12.27
C ARG A 76 -1.81 6.91 -10.96
N ASP A 77 -1.30 8.08 -10.59
CA ASP A 77 -0.59 8.27 -9.34
C ASP A 77 -1.52 8.02 -8.13
N LYS A 78 -2.80 8.44 -8.22
CA LYS A 78 -3.81 8.12 -7.20
C LYS A 78 -4.00 6.61 -7.03
N MET A 79 -4.13 5.86 -8.12
CA MET A 79 -4.24 4.40 -8.05
C MET A 79 -2.99 3.76 -7.42
N VAL A 80 -1.80 4.29 -7.72
CA VAL A 80 -0.55 3.83 -7.09
C VAL A 80 -0.56 4.12 -5.59
N ASP A 81 -0.92 5.33 -5.18
CA ASP A 81 -0.98 5.73 -3.76
C ASP A 81 -2.02 4.88 -2.98
N GLU A 82 -3.17 4.55 -3.60
CA GLU A 82 -4.16 3.61 -3.04
C GLU A 82 -3.56 2.21 -2.82
N THR A 83 -2.79 1.71 -3.78
CA THR A 83 -2.11 0.41 -3.62
C THR A 83 -1.04 0.44 -2.54
N ILE A 84 -0.30 1.54 -2.38
CA ILE A 84 0.68 1.73 -1.32
C ILE A 84 -0.01 1.64 0.06
N LEU A 85 -1.12 2.34 0.25
CA LEU A 85 -1.90 2.26 1.48
C LEU A 85 -2.42 0.85 1.76
N ASN A 86 -2.88 0.14 0.73
CA ASN A 86 -3.36 -1.24 0.88
C ASN A 86 -2.24 -2.17 1.35
N ILE A 87 -1.03 -2.02 0.83
CA ILE A 87 0.14 -2.80 1.26
C ILE A 87 0.49 -2.50 2.72
N LEU A 88 0.51 -1.23 3.12
CA LEU A 88 0.80 -0.84 4.50
C LEU A 88 -0.27 -1.36 5.47
N ARG A 89 -1.55 -1.29 5.07
CA ARG A 89 -2.65 -1.87 5.85
C ARG A 89 -2.48 -3.38 6.02
N GLN A 90 -2.12 -4.09 4.95
CA GLN A 90 -1.87 -5.52 5.01
C GLN A 90 -0.75 -5.86 5.99
N ARG A 91 0.38 -5.14 5.96
CA ARG A 91 1.48 -5.33 6.91
C ARG A 91 1.06 -5.10 8.36
N MET A 92 0.31 -4.03 8.61
CA MET A 92 -0.23 -3.75 9.94
C MET A 92 -1.12 -4.90 10.43
N VAL A 93 -2.05 -5.38 9.60
CA VAL A 93 -2.96 -6.48 9.94
C VAL A 93 -2.18 -7.78 10.18
N GLU A 94 -1.25 -8.14 9.30
CA GLU A 94 -0.40 -9.32 9.45
C GLU A 94 0.41 -9.29 10.76
N CYS A 95 0.99 -8.14 11.10
CA CYS A 95 1.72 -7.98 12.35
C CYS A 95 0.82 -8.16 13.57
N VAL A 96 -0.36 -7.53 13.56
CA VAL A 96 -1.36 -7.65 14.65
C VAL A 96 -1.82 -9.09 14.82
N MET A 97 -2.07 -9.79 13.72
CA MET A 97 -2.50 -11.20 13.76
C MET A 97 -1.39 -12.13 14.25
N TYR A 98 -0.12 -11.85 13.93
CA TYR A 98 1.01 -12.67 14.34
C TYR A 98 1.34 -12.52 15.83
N TYR A 99 1.33 -11.30 16.37
CA TYR A 99 1.73 -11.03 17.76
C TYR A 99 0.58 -10.95 18.78
N SER A 100 -0.67 -10.85 18.33
CA SER A 100 -1.90 -10.80 19.14
C SER A 100 -1.80 -9.94 20.41
N GLU A 101 -1.40 -10.51 21.55
CA GLU A 101 -1.28 -9.87 22.86
C GLU A 101 -0.19 -8.78 22.91
N ASP A 102 0.98 -9.01 22.29
CA ASP A 102 2.14 -8.09 22.32
C ASP A 102 2.10 -7.03 21.19
N ARG A 103 0.97 -6.91 20.48
CA ARG A 103 0.83 -6.09 19.26
C ARG A 103 1.22 -4.63 19.47
N HIS A 104 0.93 -4.05 20.63
CA HIS A 104 1.16 -2.62 20.89
C HIS A 104 2.65 -2.25 20.90
N PHE A 105 3.50 -3.14 21.41
CA PHE A 105 4.94 -2.89 21.46
C PHE A 105 5.62 -3.30 20.15
N LYS A 106 5.27 -4.49 19.62
CA LYS A 106 5.97 -5.08 18.47
C LYS A 106 5.53 -4.49 17.12
N CYS A 107 4.26 -4.11 16.97
CA CYS A 107 3.71 -3.58 15.72
C CYS A 107 3.62 -2.06 15.67
N LYS A 108 4.28 -1.36 16.61
CA LYS A 108 4.25 0.10 16.67
C LYS A 108 4.70 0.74 15.35
N LYS A 109 5.83 0.30 14.80
CA LYS A 109 6.37 0.82 13.55
C LYS A 109 5.37 0.70 12.38
N GLU A 110 4.83 -0.49 12.15
CA GLU A 110 3.88 -0.69 11.03
C GLU A 110 2.58 0.10 11.22
N THR A 111 2.16 0.30 12.47
CA THR A 111 1.00 1.13 12.80
C THR A 111 1.30 2.61 12.54
N ASP A 112 2.48 3.09 12.95
CA ASP A 112 2.92 4.47 12.74
C ASP A 112 3.12 4.75 11.23
N ASP A 113 3.70 3.82 10.49
CA ASP A 113 3.89 3.92 9.03
C ASP A 113 2.53 3.98 8.30
N PHE A 114 1.56 3.15 8.71
CA PHE A 114 0.21 3.14 8.15
C PHE A 114 -0.53 4.45 8.47
N THR A 115 -0.55 4.87 9.74
CA THR A 115 -1.26 6.09 10.17
C THR A 115 -0.67 7.35 9.53
N THR A 116 0.65 7.46 9.43
CA THR A 116 1.34 8.56 8.74
C THR A 116 1.01 8.58 7.25
N SER A 117 0.95 7.40 6.62
CA SER A 117 0.61 7.33 5.20
C SER A 117 -0.87 7.64 4.94
N GLU A 118 -1.76 7.20 5.84
CA GLU A 118 -3.19 7.49 5.78
C GLU A 118 -3.47 8.99 5.91
N THR A 119 -2.81 9.67 6.85
CA THR A 119 -2.95 11.14 7.00
C THR A 119 -2.43 11.88 5.77
N ASN A 120 -1.29 11.47 5.22
CA ASN A 120 -0.75 12.05 3.98
C ASN A 120 -1.67 11.82 2.77
N TYR A 121 -2.24 10.62 2.65
CA TYR A 121 -3.18 10.30 1.59
C TYR A 121 -4.47 11.12 1.73
N PHE A 122 -5.03 11.24 2.93
CA PHE A 122 -6.22 12.06 3.19
C PHE A 122 -5.95 13.55 2.95
N ALA A 123 -4.77 14.04 3.32
CA ALA A 123 -4.36 15.42 3.03
C ALA A 123 -4.33 15.71 1.51
N LYS A 124 -3.89 14.75 0.70
CA LYS A 124 -3.85 14.87 -0.77
C LYS A 124 -5.21 14.68 -1.44
N TYR A 125 -5.91 13.60 -1.10
CA TYR A 125 -7.10 13.13 -1.83
C TYR A 125 -8.43 13.26 -1.09
N GLY A 126 -8.41 13.49 0.23
CA GLY A 126 -9.60 13.62 1.07
C GLY A 126 -10.46 14.83 0.67
N ASP A 127 -11.76 14.77 0.95
CA ASP A 127 -12.75 15.84 0.74
C ASP A 127 -12.86 16.43 -0.68
N LEU A 128 -12.14 15.86 -1.66
CA LEU A 128 -12.21 16.35 -3.04
C LEU A 128 -13.59 16.09 -3.63
N GLY A 129 -14.32 15.04 -3.24
CA GLY A 129 -15.64 14.70 -3.78
C GLY A 129 -15.55 13.75 -4.98
N ILE A 130 -16.68 13.14 -5.36
CA ILE A 130 -16.70 12.07 -6.38
C ILE A 130 -16.42 12.62 -7.79
N ARG A 131 -16.89 13.83 -8.10
CA ARG A 131 -16.78 14.47 -9.43
C ARG A 131 -15.47 15.23 -9.66
N SER A 132 -14.61 15.30 -8.66
CA SER A 132 -13.48 16.24 -8.57
C SER A 132 -12.18 15.46 -8.41
N GLN A 133 -12.00 14.52 -9.34
CA GLN A 133 -10.82 13.66 -9.44
C GLN A 133 -9.84 14.19 -10.49
N HIS A 134 -9.90 15.49 -10.76
CA HIS A 134 -8.99 16.19 -11.66
C HIS A 134 -7.75 16.67 -10.89
N ALA A 135 -6.64 16.83 -11.61
CA ALA A 135 -5.40 17.36 -11.07
C ALA A 135 -5.59 18.82 -10.58
N THR A 136 -6.47 19.57 -11.24
CA THR A 136 -6.79 20.97 -10.92
C THR A 136 -7.41 21.13 -9.53
N ASP A 137 -8.31 20.24 -9.13
CA ASP A 137 -8.96 20.29 -7.82
C ASP A 137 -7.97 19.99 -6.69
N ALA A 138 -7.12 18.98 -6.90
CA ALA A 138 -6.04 18.66 -5.97
C ALA A 138 -5.03 19.80 -5.83
N PHE A 139 -4.72 20.46 -6.95
CA PHE A 139 -3.85 21.63 -6.97
C PHE A 139 -4.45 22.81 -6.19
N ARG A 140 -5.74 23.11 -6.38
CA ARG A 140 -6.46 24.14 -5.62
C ARG A 140 -6.50 23.83 -4.12
N LYS A 141 -6.70 22.56 -3.75
CA LYS A 141 -6.62 22.12 -2.35
C LYS A 141 -5.23 22.34 -1.77
N GLN A 142 -4.18 22.01 -2.52
CA GLN A 142 -2.79 22.26 -2.12
C GLN A 142 -2.50 23.75 -1.92
N GLN A 143 -2.95 24.61 -2.84
CA GLN A 143 -2.80 26.06 -2.70
C GLN A 143 -3.50 26.59 -1.45
N HIS A 144 -4.73 26.16 -1.19
CA HIS A 144 -5.46 26.57 0.01
C HIS A 144 -4.71 26.18 1.29
N ARG A 145 -4.12 24.98 1.32
CA ARG A 145 -3.25 24.53 2.42
C ARG A 145 -2.04 25.44 2.61
N MET A 146 -1.31 25.73 1.53
CA MET A 146 -0.10 26.58 1.60
C MET A 146 -0.42 28.02 2.03
N ILE A 147 -1.57 28.57 1.62
CA ILE A 147 -2.03 29.89 2.07
C ILE A 147 -2.34 29.88 3.57
N TRP A 148 -2.99 28.84 4.06
CA TRP A 148 -3.28 28.67 5.49
C TRP A 148 -2.00 28.54 6.31
N GLU A 149 -1.06 27.70 5.87
CA GLU A 149 0.25 27.48 6.53
C GLU A 149 1.02 28.80 6.65
N ARG A 150 1.05 29.59 5.57
CA ARG A 150 1.66 30.92 5.58
C ARG A 150 1.01 31.89 6.56
N ARG A 151 -0.31 31.86 6.72
CA ARG A 151 -1.03 32.75 7.66
C ARG A 151 -0.76 32.40 9.12
N ASN A 152 -0.56 31.11 9.40
CA ASN A 152 -0.43 30.61 10.77
C ASN A 152 1.02 30.31 11.18
N ASN A 153 1.98 30.45 10.26
CA ASN A 153 3.40 30.15 10.47
C ASN A 153 3.67 28.74 11.02
N VAL A 154 2.78 27.78 10.75
CA VAL A 154 2.86 26.38 11.20
C VAL A 154 2.51 25.46 10.04
N SER A 155 3.26 24.36 9.91
CA SER A 155 2.99 23.33 8.93
C SER A 155 1.85 22.41 9.39
N LEU A 156 0.99 21.99 8.46
CA LEU A 156 -0.16 21.13 8.78
C LEU A 156 0.21 19.65 8.93
N ILE A 157 1.37 19.23 8.41
CA ILE A 157 1.77 17.82 8.34
C ILE A 157 2.54 17.39 9.60
N ASP A 158 3.48 18.21 10.05
CA ASP A 158 4.37 17.94 11.19
C ASP A 158 4.16 18.90 12.38
N GLY A 159 3.27 19.89 12.25
CA GLY A 159 2.98 20.85 13.32
C GLY A 159 4.17 21.74 13.70
N SER A 160 5.19 21.81 12.85
CA SER A 160 6.41 22.54 13.13
C SER A 160 6.28 24.01 12.67
N PRO A 161 6.97 24.96 13.34
CA PRO A 161 6.96 26.35 12.91
C PRO A 161 7.74 26.50 11.59
N ILE A 162 7.17 27.25 10.64
CA ILE A 162 7.73 27.47 9.30
C ILE A 162 8.97 28.38 9.36
N ASN A 163 8.98 29.33 10.29
CA ASN A 163 10.16 30.16 10.57
C ASN A 163 11.06 29.48 11.60
N LYS A 164 11.82 28.47 11.15
CA LYS A 164 13.10 28.12 11.76
C LYS A 164 14.19 28.86 10.98
N GLN A 165 14.37 30.15 11.30
CA GLN A 165 15.68 30.79 11.16
C GLN A 165 16.39 30.65 12.50
#